data_AF-A0A4Q5U856-F1
#
_entry.id   AF-A0A4Q5U856-F1
#
_cell.length_a   1.000
_cell.length_b   1.000
_cell.length_c   1.000
_cell.angle_alpha   90.00
_cell.angle_beta   90.00
_cell.angle_gamma   90.00
#
_symmetry.space_group_name_H-M   'P 1'
#
loop_
_entity.id
_entity.type
_entity.pdbx_description
1 polymer ?
#
loop_
_entity_poly.entity_id
_entity_poly.type
_entity_poly.pdbx_seq_one_letter_code
_entity_poly.pdbx_strand_id
1 'polypeptide(L)'
;MSDQHKLELLRFIASDATIGEPARLSYTSVAKSTTIEKKEAEQFLAELQKDRFISQFAKKGVDGFTVVLNQKGKDAVDDESFI
;
A
#
# COMPACT_ATOMS: atom_id res chain seq x y z
N MET A 1 -8.53 10.65 9.64
CA MET A 1 -8.91 9.22 9.58
C MET A 1 -8.39 8.55 8.31
N SER A 2 -8.80 8.97 7.09
CA SER A 2 -8.34 8.35 5.82
C SER A 2 -6.81 8.33 5.63
N ASP A 3 -6.12 9.45 5.88
CA ASP A 3 -4.68 9.53 5.64
C ASP A 3 -3.84 8.67 6.60
N GLN A 4 -4.32 8.48 7.83
CA GLN A 4 -3.63 7.62 8.81
C GLN A 4 -3.65 6.15 8.36
N HIS A 5 -4.77 5.67 7.82
CA HIS A 5 -4.87 4.33 7.25
C HIS A 5 -4.03 4.17 5.97
N LYS A 6 -3.99 5.20 5.11
CA LYS A 6 -3.10 5.18 3.94
C LYS A 6 -1.63 5.06 4.36
N LEU A 7 -1.22 5.80 5.39
CA LEU A 7 0.16 5.79 5.88
C LEU A 7 0.51 4.44 6.48
N GLU A 8 -0.41 3.87 7.27
CA GLU A 8 -0.28 2.54 7.85
C GLU A 8 -0.12 1.45 6.78
N LEU A 9 -0.93 1.54 5.72
CA LEU A 9 -0.87 0.62 4.58
C LEU A 9 0.42 0.81 3.78
N LEU A 10 0.90 2.04 3.61
CA LEU A 10 2.18 2.32 2.96
C LEU A 10 3.38 1.82 3.78
N ARG A 11 3.34 1.99 5.11
CA ARG A 11 4.35 1.45 6.04
C ARG A 11 4.42 -0.06 5.98
N PHE A 12 3.25 -0.71 5.95
CA PHE A 12 3.17 -2.14 5.78
C PHE A 12 3.82 -2.58 4.46
N ILE A 13 3.51 -1.90 3.35
CA ILE A 13 4.15 -2.17 2.05
C ILE A 13 5.66 -1.93 2.15
N ALA A 14 6.11 -0.80 2.68
CA ALA A 14 7.52 -0.43 2.78
C ALA A 14 8.33 -1.33 3.73
N SER A 15 7.68 -2.03 4.66
CA SER A 15 8.35 -3.01 5.52
C SER A 15 8.76 -4.29 4.79
N ASP A 16 8.05 -4.63 3.69
CA ASP A 16 8.24 -5.86 2.93
C ASP A 16 8.70 -5.61 1.47
N ALA A 17 8.55 -4.37 0.99
CA ALA A 17 8.87 -3.95 -0.37
C ALA A 17 10.08 -3.00 -0.40
N THR A 18 11.11 -3.40 -1.15
CA THR A 18 12.20 -2.50 -1.55
C THR A 18 11.71 -1.55 -2.64
N ILE A 19 12.26 -0.33 -2.70
CA ILE A 19 11.94 0.64 -3.76
C ILE A 19 12.21 0.03 -5.13
N GLY A 20 11.22 0.11 -6.03
CA GLY A 20 11.33 -0.40 -7.40
C GLY A 20 11.25 -1.92 -7.52
N GLU A 21 11.21 -2.66 -6.41
CA GLU A 21 11.04 -4.11 -6.44
C GLU A 21 9.57 -4.49 -6.25
N PRO A 22 9.08 -5.50 -7.00
CA PRO A 22 7.73 -6.02 -6.83
C PRO A 22 7.64 -6.85 -5.55
N ALA A 23 6.86 -6.37 -4.58
CA ALA A 23 6.46 -7.12 -3.40
C ALA A 23 5.08 -7.76 -3.62
N ARG A 24 4.94 -9.02 -3.20
CA ARG A 24 3.68 -9.76 -3.34
C ARG A 24 2.96 -9.79 -2.00
N LEU A 25 1.83 -9.10 -1.93
CA LEU A 25 1.02 -8.98 -0.72
C LEU A 25 -0.34 -9.63 -0.91
N SER A 26 -1.07 -9.80 0.19
CA SER A 26 -2.45 -10.28 0.16
C SER A 26 -3.33 -9.39 1.03
N TYR A 27 -4.60 -9.22 0.66
CA TYR A 27 -5.55 -8.46 1.47
C TYR A 27 -5.73 -9.09 2.84
N THR A 28 -5.62 -10.42 2.94
CA THR A 28 -5.61 -11.12 4.23
C THR A 28 -4.43 -10.69 5.11
N SER A 29 -3.23 -10.54 4.55
CA SER A 29 -2.05 -10.08 5.32
C SER A 29 -2.20 -8.62 5.77
N VAL A 30 -2.75 -7.77 4.89
CA VAL A 30 -3.02 -6.36 5.21
C VAL A 30 -4.04 -6.25 6.34
N ALA A 31 -5.17 -6.96 6.25
CA ALA A 31 -6.21 -6.94 7.27
C ALA A 31 -5.80 -7.59 8.61
N LYS A 32 -4.74 -8.41 8.62
CA LYS A 32 -4.15 -8.94 9.86
C LYS A 32 -3.17 -7.97 10.51
N SER A 33 -2.49 -7.17 9.70
CA SER A 33 -1.42 -6.27 10.15
C SER A 33 -1.92 -4.85 10.40
N THR A 34 -3.12 -4.52 9.91
CA THR A 34 -3.78 -3.23 10.02
C THR A 34 -5.26 -3.43 10.39
N THR A 35 -5.91 -2.41 10.94
CA THR A 35 -7.36 -2.41 11.21
C THR A 35 -8.23 -2.12 9.98
N ILE A 36 -7.64 -2.14 8.77
CA ILE A 36 -8.27 -1.71 7.53
C ILE A 36 -9.03 -2.87 6.88
N GLU A 37 -10.30 -2.66 6.54
CA GLU A 37 -11.08 -3.66 5.81
C GLU A 37 -10.61 -3.79 4.36
N LYS A 38 -10.78 -4.98 3.76
CA LYS A 38 -10.38 -5.24 2.36
C LYS A 38 -10.89 -4.18 1.38
N LYS A 39 -12.14 -3.73 1.52
CA LYS A 39 -12.75 -2.73 0.64
C LYS A 39 -12.09 -1.36 0.79
N GLU A 40 -11.74 -0.97 2.01
CA GLU A 40 -11.01 0.27 2.28
C GLU A 40 -9.57 0.17 1.80
N ALA A 41 -8.90 -0.97 2.01
CA ALA A 41 -7.55 -1.23 1.51
C ALA A 41 -7.50 -1.11 -0.03
N GLU A 42 -8.46 -1.69 -0.75
CA GLU A 42 -8.58 -1.54 -2.20
C GLU A 42 -8.74 -0.07 -2.62
N GLN A 43 -9.54 0.71 -1.90
CA GLN A 43 -9.71 2.13 -2.17
C GLN A 43 -8.42 2.92 -1.91
N PHE A 44 -7.78 2.72 -0.76
CA PHE A 44 -6.54 3.42 -0.41
C PHE A 44 -5.40 3.05 -1.36
N LEU A 45 -5.24 1.78 -1.70
CA LEU A 45 -4.26 1.31 -2.67
C LEU A 45 -4.47 1.99 -4.05
N ALA A 46 -5.72 2.12 -4.51
CA ALA A 46 -6.03 2.82 -5.74
C ALA A 46 -5.70 4.33 -5.69
N GLU A 47 -5.96 4.99 -4.55
CA GLU A 47 -5.59 6.39 -4.34
C GLU A 47 -4.06 6.56 -4.32
N LEU A 48 -3.34 5.71 -3.60
CA LEU A 48 -1.87 5.71 -3.53
C LEU A 48 -1.23 5.44 -4.89
N GLN A 49 -1.84 4.57 -5.70
CA GLN A 49 -1.44 4.33 -7.08
C GLN A 49 -1.66 5.57 -7.95
N LYS A 50 -2.82 6.23 -7.82
CA LYS A 50 -3.15 7.45 -8.57
C LYS A 50 -2.16 8.58 -8.27
N ASP A 51 -1.77 8.72 -7.02
CA ASP A 51 -0.82 9.74 -6.55
C ASP A 51 0.66 9.35 -6.77
N ARG A 52 0.89 8.21 -7.42
CA ARG A 52 2.20 7.64 -7.79
C ARG A 52 3.09 7.27 -6.62
N PHE A 53 2.54 7.02 -5.44
CA PHE A 53 3.30 6.49 -4.30
C PHE A 53 3.65 5.01 -4.50
N ILE A 54 2.76 4.25 -5.14
CA ILE A 54 2.95 2.83 -5.46
C ILE A 54 2.51 2.52 -6.89
N SER A 55 2.93 1.36 -7.40
CA SER A 55 2.35 0.75 -8.59
C SER A 55 1.76 -0.60 -8.21
N GLN A 56 0.42 -0.72 -8.29
CA GLN A 56 -0.28 -1.94 -7.93
C GLN A 56 -0.66 -2.76 -9.16
N PHE A 57 -0.59 -4.07 -9.02
CA PHE A 57 -1.04 -5.07 -9.98
C PHE A 57 -1.89 -6.11 -9.24
N ALA A 58 -3.20 -5.85 -9.17
CA ALA A 58 -4.17 -6.75 -8.56
C ALA A 58 -5.01 -7.42 -9.65
N LYS A 59 -5.22 -8.74 -9.54
CA LYS A 59 -6.17 -9.46 -10.40
C LYS A 59 -7.53 -9.51 -9.70
N LYS A 60 -8.58 -9.04 -10.38
CA LYS A 60 -9.94 -9.02 -9.83
C LYS A 60 -10.36 -10.43 -9.39
N GLY A 61 -10.81 -10.54 -8.14
CA GLY A 61 -11.26 -11.81 -7.54
C GLY A 61 -10.14 -12.68 -6.93
N VAL A 62 -8.89 -12.21 -6.91
CA VAL A 62 -7.76 -12.90 -6.27
C VAL A 62 -7.37 -12.16 -5.00
N ASP A 63 -7.05 -12.89 -3.93
CA ASP A 63 -6.67 -12.27 -2.65
C ASP A 63 -5.25 -11.70 -2.65
N GLY A 64 -4.39 -12.20 -3.53
CA GLY A 64 -3.04 -11.71 -3.73
C GLY A 64 -2.94 -10.60 -4.78
N PHE A 65 -2.11 -9.61 -4.50
CA PHE A 65 -1.75 -8.54 -5.42
C PHE A 65 -0.23 -8.29 -5.36
N THR A 66 0.32 -7.75 -6.44
CA THR A 66 1.71 -7.30 -6.47
C THR A 66 1.72 -5.79 -6.35
N VAL A 67 2.62 -5.25 -5.55
CA VAL A 67 2.82 -3.81 -5.40
C VAL A 67 4.29 -3.49 -5.56
N VAL A 68 4.58 -2.37 -6.21
CA VAL A 68 5.92 -1.80 -6.30
C VAL A 68 5.90 -0.49 -5.55
N LEU A 69 6.78 -0.32 -4.57
CA LEU A 69 6.94 0.93 -3.86
C LEU A 69 7.76 1.89 -4.73
N ASN A 70 7.25 3.10 -4.97
CA ASN A 70 8.01 4.14 -5.67
C ASN A 70 8.79 4.99 -4.65
N GLN A 71 9.80 5.73 -5.12
CA GLN A 71 10.59 6.63 -4.25
C GLN A 71 9.69 7.57 -3.45
N LYS A 72 8.71 8.21 -4.11
CA LYS A 72 7.73 9.09 -3.47
C LYS A 72 6.97 8.40 -2.33
N GLY A 73 6.64 7.12 -2.49
CA GLY A 73 6.00 6.32 -1.45
C GLY A 73 6.91 6.11 -0.26
N LYS A 74 8.16 5.75 -0.51
CA LYS A 74 9.14 5.62 0.57
C LYS A 74 9.34 6.94 1.32
N ASP A 75 9.49 8.06 0.59
CA ASP A 75 9.66 9.38 1.19
C ASP A 75 8.47 9.71 2.11
N ALA A 76 7.23 9.42 1.68
CA ALA A 76 6.04 9.62 2.51
C ALA A 76 6.00 8.75 3.78
N VAL A 77 6.59 7.56 3.75
CA VAL A 77 6.73 6.70 4.93
C VAL A 77 7.78 7.25 5.88
N ASP A 78 8.92 7.64 5.34
CA ASP A 78 10.07 8.15 6.11
C ASP A 78 9.74 9.51 6.76
N ASP A 79 9.01 10.38 6.05
CA ASP A 79 8.54 11.69 6.55
C ASP A 79 7.26 11.60 7.40
N GLU A 80 6.69 10.41 7.54
CA GLU A 80 5.39 10.14 8.18
C GLU A 80 4.24 11.01 7.65
N SER A 81 4.34 11.46 6.40
CA SER A 81 3.47 12.49 5.85
C SER A 81 3.35 12.41 4.32
N PHE A 82 2.22 12.86 3.78
CA PHE A 82 1.93 12.85 2.34
C PHE A 82 2.26 14.18 1.62
N ILE A 83 3.20 14.97 2.18
CA ILE A 83 3.52 16.35 1.76
C ILE A 83 4.14 16.37 0.36
#